data_AF-A0A497NLU4-F1
#
_entry.id   AF-A0A497NLU4-F1
#
_cell.length_a   1.000
_cell.length_b   1.000
_cell.length_c   1.000
_cell.angle_alpha   90.00
_cell.angle_beta   90.00
_cell.angle_gamma   90.00
#
_symmetry.space_group_name_H-M   'P 1'
#
loop_
_entity.id
_entity.type
_entity.pdbx_description
1 polymer ?
#
loop_
_entity_poly.entity_id
_entity_poly.type
_entity_poly.pdbx_seq_one_letter_code
_entity_poly.pdbx_strand_id
1 'polypeptide(L)' 'IVNMVGKNVVQKAIEKGYVHPEAVLNIEGIPHAQIVKL' A
#
# COMPACT_ATOMS: atom_id res chain seq x y z
N ILE A 1 8.94 -9.42 2.79
CA ILE A 1 7.56 -8.98 3.13
C ILE A 1 7.66 -7.51 3.49
N VAL A 2 6.77 -6.66 2.98
CA VAL A 2 6.71 -5.23 3.29
C VAL A 2 5.29 -4.88 3.69
N ASN A 3 5.11 -4.24 4.85
CA ASN A 3 3.83 -3.75 5.34
C ASN A 3 3.88 -2.23 5.37
N MET A 4 2.87 -1.59 4.78
CA MET A 4 2.78 -0.13 4.65
C MET A 4 1.44 0.34 5.17
N VAL A 5 1.48 1.39 5.99
CA VAL A 5 0.30 2.01 6.59
C VAL A 5 0.44 3.52 6.49
N GLY A 6 -0.60 4.18 6.00
CA GLY A 6 -0.67 5.63 5.90
C GLY A 6 -0.51 6.16 4.48
N LYS A 7 -1.14 7.33 4.24
CA LYS A 7 -1.31 7.93 2.92
C LYS A 7 -0.01 8.11 2.15
N ASN A 8 1.00 8.70 2.78
CA ASN A 8 2.24 9.07 2.08
C ASN A 8 3.01 7.85 1.56
N VAL A 9 3.16 6.81 2.39
CA VAL A 9 3.94 5.62 2.03
C VAL A 9 3.20 4.75 1.02
N VAL A 10 1.89 4.55 1.20
CA VAL A 10 1.07 3.75 0.28
C VAL A 10 0.97 4.44 -1.09
N GLN A 11 0.76 5.76 -1.12
CA GLN A 11 0.74 6.52 -2.36
C GLN A 11 2.07 6.45 -3.10
N LYS A 12 3.21 6.60 -2.41
CA LYS A 12 4.53 6.48 -3.04
C LYS A 12 4.78 5.09 -3.61
N ALA A 13 4.26 4.04 -2.97
CA ALA A 13 4.35 2.67 -3.47
C ALA A 13 3.50 2.47 -4.74
N ILE A 14 2.31 3.09 -4.80
CA ILE A 14 1.49 3.11 -6.02
C ILE A 14 2.21 3.85 -7.16
N GLU A 15 2.72 5.06 -6.90
CA GLU A 15 3.43 5.88 -7.90
C GLU A 15 4.63 5.17 -8.52
N LYS A 16 5.31 4.34 -7.73
CA LYS A 16 6.47 3.54 -8.17
C LYS A 16 6.09 2.20 -8.81
N GLY A 17 4.80 1.87 -8.89
CA GLY A 17 4.31 0.60 -9.43
C GLY A 17 4.55 -0.62 -8.54
N TYR A 18 4.87 -0.42 -7.25
CA TYR A 18 5.07 -1.52 -6.30
C TYR A 18 3.76 -2.07 -5.72
N VAL A 19 2.68 -1.28 -5.75
CA VAL A 19 1.34 -1.65 -5.28
C VAL A 19 0.32 -1.20 -6.32
N HIS A 20 -0.59 -2.09 -6.71
CA HIS A 20 -1.73 -1.70 -7.55
C HIS A 20 -2.72 -0.87 -6.72
N PRO A 21 -3.30 0.24 -7.23
CA PRO A 21 -4.25 1.06 -6.47
C PRO A 21 -5.43 0.25 -5.89
N GLU A 22 -5.93 -0.73 -6.63
CA GLU A 22 -7.03 -1.60 -6.18
C GLU A 22 -6.62 -2.61 -5.09
N ALA A 23 -5.31 -2.78 -4.84
CA ALA A 23 -4.79 -3.63 -3.77
C ALA A 23 -4.66 -2.89 -2.43
N VAL A 24 -5.03 -1.60 -2.36
CA VAL A 24 -5.00 -0.81 -1.12
C VAL A 24 -6.28 -1.05 -0.31
N LEU A 25 -6.10 -1.46 0.94
CA LEU A 25 -7.18 -1.60 1.91
C LEU A 25 -7.32 -0.30 2.70
N ASN A 26 -8.53 0.23 2.83
CA ASN A 26 -8.80 1.35 3.73
C ASN A 26 -9.41 0.82 5.04
N ILE A 27 -8.73 1.06 6.15
CA ILE A 27 -9.16 0.68 7.50
C ILE A 27 -9.27 1.97 8.30
N GLU A 28 -10.48 2.31 8.75
CA GLU A 28 -10.77 3.57 9.46
C GLU A 28 -10.27 4.83 8.70
N GLY A 29 -10.35 4.80 7.36
CA GLY A 29 -9.86 5.88 6.50
C GLY A 29 -8.34 5.93 6.31
N ILE A 30 -7.59 5.00 6.91
CA ILE A 30 -6.15 4.86 6.75
C ILE A 30 -5.85 3.81 5.68
N PRO A 31 -5.09 4.15 4.62
CA PRO A 31 -4.73 3.20 3.58
C PRO A 31 -3.63 2.26 4.06
N HIS A 32 -3.76 0.99 3.70
CA HIS A 32 -2.88 -0.12 4.04
C HIS A 32 -2.52 -0.89 2.77
N ALA A 33 -1.29 -1.33 2.67
CA ALA A 33 -0.83 -2.19 1.59
C ALA A 33 0.25 -3.17 2.08
N GLN A 34 0.29 -4.35 1.49
CA GLN A 34 1.28 -5.38 1.77
C GLN A 34 1.89 -5.92 0.47
N ILE A 35 3.21 -6.08 0.45
CA ILE A 35 3.95 -6.74 -0.64
C ILE A 35 4.58 -8.03 -0.09
N VAL A 36 4.26 -9.16 -0.73
CA VAL A 36 4.85 -10.46 -0.41
C VAL A 36 5.69 -10.90 -1.60
N LYS A 37 6.91 -11.35 -1.32
CA LYS A 37 7.73 -12.08 -2.29
C LYS A 37 7.67 -13.54 -1.88
N LEU A 38 7.21 -14.39 -2.80
CA LEU A 38 7.19 -15.85 -2.64
C LEU A 38 8.60 -16.43 -2.83
#